data_AF-A0A7T4QZK2-F1
#
_entry.id   AF-A0A7T4QZK2-F1
#
_cell.length_a   1.000
_cell.length_b   1.000
_cell.length_c   1.000
_cell.angle_alpha   90.00
_cell.angle_beta   90.00
_cell.angle_gamma   90.00
#
_symmetry.space_group_name_H-M   'P 1'
#
loop_
_entity.id
_entity.type
_entity.pdbx_description
1 polymer ?
#
loop_
_entity_poly.entity_id
_entity_poly.type
_entity_poly.pdbx_seq_one_letter_code
_entity_poly.pdbx_strand_id
1 'polypeptide(L)'
;MDTKHLHEQLKQLQLEIDEQAMEGKSRAKLHALVDDIDRELGSGPDLVLEDSGLQERVEEMISSFEVDHPTVSGILKDIMVKLASIGV
;
A
#
# COMPACT_ATOMS: atom_id res chain seq x y z
N MET A 1 -17.68 -4.66 0.70
CA MET A 1 -16.78 -5.19 -0.35
C MET A 1 -15.36 -4.90 0.08
N ASP A 2 -14.44 -5.84 -0.08
CA ASP A 2 -14.03 -6.69 1.04
C ASP A 2 -12.61 -6.27 1.42
N THR A 3 -12.40 -5.81 2.66
CA THR A 3 -11.06 -5.54 3.23
C THR A 3 -10.11 -6.73 3.08
N LYS A 4 -10.66 -7.94 2.91
CA LYS A 4 -9.92 -9.18 2.59
C LYS A 4 -9.06 -9.05 1.33
N HIS A 5 -9.58 -8.45 0.27
CA HIS A 5 -8.83 -8.36 -0.98
C HIS A 5 -7.67 -7.36 -0.87
N LEU A 6 -7.87 -6.32 -0.07
CA LEU A 6 -6.81 -5.37 0.24
C LEU A 6 -5.71 -6.03 1.08
N HIS A 7 -6.07 -6.84 2.08
CA HIS A 7 -5.10 -7.66 2.82
C HIS A 7 -4.36 -8.65 1.92
N GLU A 8 -5.03 -9.27 0.93
CA GLU A 8 -4.37 -10.15 -0.03
C GLU A 8 -3.31 -9.42 -0.86
N GLN A 9 -3.61 -8.18 -1.28
CA GLN A 9 -2.66 -7.36 -2.03
C GLN A 9 -1.50 -6.86 -1.18
N LEU A 10 -1.76 -6.45 0.06
CA LEU A 10 -0.69 -6.11 1.01
C LEU A 10 0.24 -7.30 1.25
N LYS A 11 -0.33 -8.50 1.39
CA LYS A 11 0.44 -9.74 1.53
C LYS A 11 1.25 -10.09 0.29
N GLN A 12 0.67 -9.88 -0.89
CA GLN A 12 1.36 -10.10 -2.17
C GLN A 12 2.50 -9.09 -2.36
N LEU A 13 2.28 -7.82 -2.00
CA LEU A 13 3.28 -6.78 -2.00
C LEU A 13 4.45 -7.14 -1.09
N GLN A 14 4.16 -7.62 0.12
CA GLN A 14 5.16 -8.04 1.09
C GLN A 14 6.00 -9.23 0.59
N LEU A 15 5.37 -10.19 -0.10
CA LEU A 15 6.06 -11.31 -0.74
C LEU A 15 7.01 -10.82 -1.85
N GLU A 16 6.55 -9.91 -2.71
CA GLU A 16 7.37 -9.32 -3.78
C GLU A 16 8.55 -8.52 -3.22
N ILE A 17 8.37 -7.83 -2.10
CA ILE A 17 9.45 -7.09 -1.41
C ILE A 17 10.48 -8.03 -0.78
N ASP A 18 10.04 -9.21 -0.31
CA ASP A 18 10.93 -10.22 0.27
C ASP A 18 11.66 -11.05 -0.80
N GLU A 19 11.02 -11.31 -1.95
CA GLU A 19 11.61 -12.02 -3.08
C GLU A 19 12.54 -11.13 -3.90
N GLN A 20 12.13 -9.90 -4.21
CA GLN A 20 12.99 -8.94 -4.87
C GLN A 20 13.98 -8.46 -3.82
N ALA A 21 15.29 -8.59 -4.07
CA ALA A 21 16.34 -8.07 -3.20
C ALA A 21 16.35 -6.53 -3.20
N MET A 22 15.24 -5.92 -2.81
CA MET A 22 15.03 -4.49 -2.75
C MET A 22 16.04 -3.87 -1.79
N GLU A 23 16.46 -2.65 -2.09
CA GLU A 23 17.32 -1.91 -1.19
C GLU A 23 16.65 -1.76 0.18
N GLY A 24 17.40 -2.01 1.26
CA GLY A 24 16.85 -2.06 2.62
C GLY A 24 16.07 -0.81 3.04
N LYS A 25 16.39 0.36 2.48
CA LYS A 25 15.64 1.61 2.71
C LYS A 25 14.26 1.60 2.03
N SER A 26 14.20 1.14 0.79
CA SER A 26 12.97 1.03 0.01
C SER A 26 12.04 -0.02 0.60
N ARG A 27 12.59 -1.18 0.99
CA ARG A 27 11.88 -2.22 1.72
C ARG A 27 11.30 -1.70 3.04
N ALA A 28 12.07 -0.96 3.83
CA ALA A 28 11.59 -0.41 5.09
C ALA A 28 10.45 0.60 4.90
N LYS A 29 10.54 1.47 3.88
CA LYS A 29 9.46 2.42 3.55
C LYS A 29 8.18 1.71 3.14
N LEU A 30 8.27 0.70 2.27
CA LEU A 30 7.12 -0.09 1.85
C LEU A 30 6.49 -0.86 3.01
N HIS A 31 7.32 -1.48 3.87
CA HIS A 31 6.81 -2.14 5.07
C HIS A 31 6.07 -1.17 6.00
N ALA A 32 6.63 0.03 6.21
CA ALA A 32 5.97 1.05 7.02
C ALA A 32 4.64 1.48 6.40
N LEU A 33 4.57 1.62 5.07
CA LEU A 33 3.32 1.92 4.39
C LEU A 33 2.28 0.81 4.56
N VAL A 34 2.69 -0.45 4.37
CA VAL A 34 1.80 -1.60 4.54
C VAL A 34 1.24 -1.66 5.95
N ASP A 35 2.07 -1.41 6.96
CA ASP A 35 1.66 -1.38 8.38
C ASP A 35 0.71 -0.21 8.68
N ASP A 36 1.00 0.98 8.14
CA ASP A 36 0.11 2.15 8.24
C ASP A 36 -1.27 1.84 7.63
N ILE A 37 -1.31 1.22 6.45
CA ILE A 37 -2.57 0.82 5.79
C ILE A 37 -3.31 -0.23 6.62
N ASP A 38 -2.62 -1.28 7.08
CA ASP A 38 -3.22 -2.35 7.89
C ASP A 38 -3.82 -1.81 9.20
N ARG A 39 -3.10 -0.86 9.82
CA ARG A 39 -3.55 -0.17 11.03
C ARG A 39 -4.77 0.70 10.80
N GLU A 40 -4.81 1.43 9.69
CA GLU A 40 -6.00 2.19 9.31
C GLU A 40 -7.18 1.24 9.04
N LEU A 41 -6.97 0.16 8.29
CA LEU A 41 -8.01 -0.85 8.02
C LEU A 41 -8.54 -1.52 9.28
N GLY A 42 -7.68 -1.73 10.28
CA GLY A 42 -8.05 -2.27 11.60
C GLY A 42 -8.77 -1.28 12.51
N SER A 43 -8.71 0.04 12.22
CA SER A 43 -9.28 1.09 13.07
C SER A 43 -10.81 1.25 12.91
N GLY A 44 -11.44 0.52 11.98
CA GLY A 44 -12.89 0.47 11.82
C GLY A 44 -13.42 1.34 10.68
N PRO A 45 -14.75 1.44 10.51
CA PRO A 45 -15.39 1.97 9.30
C PRO A 45 -15.20 3.49 9.07
N ASP A 46 -14.63 4.23 10.02
CA ASP A 46 -14.25 5.65 9.86
C ASP A 46 -12.82 5.80 9.31
N LEU A 47 -12.56 5.12 8.20
CA LEU A 47 -11.33 5.28 7.44
C LEU A 47 -11.32 6.65 6.74
N VAL A 48 -10.90 7.69 7.44
CA VAL A 48 -10.72 9.02 6.85
C VAL A 48 -9.33 9.11 6.21
N LEU A 49 -9.19 8.45 5.07
CA LEU A 49 -7.96 8.39 4.27
C LEU A 49 -7.48 9.78 3.80
N GLU A 50 -8.40 10.74 3.67
CA GLU A 50 -8.08 12.13 3.31
C GLU A 50 -7.35 12.89 4.43
N ASP A 51 -7.59 12.58 5.71
CA ASP A 51 -6.99 13.33 6.82
C ASP A 51 -5.58 12.81 7.17
N SER A 52 -5.28 11.56 6.82
CA SER A 52 -4.01 10.91 7.17
C SER A 52 -2.87 11.16 6.16
N GLY A 53 -3.16 11.72 4.98
CA GLY A 53 -2.16 11.88 3.91
C GLY A 53 -1.58 10.54 3.44
N LEU A 54 -2.28 9.43 3.69
CA LEU A 54 -1.86 8.11 3.27
C LEU A 54 -1.87 8.00 1.75
N GLN A 55 -2.90 8.53 1.09
CA GLN A 55 -3.03 8.50 -0.36
C GLN A 55 -1.81 9.13 -1.06
N GLU A 56 -1.41 10.32 -0.62
CA GLU A 56 -0.27 11.05 -1.18
C GLU A 56 1.05 10.29 -0.95
N ARG A 57 1.22 9.67 0.23
CA ARG A 57 2.38 8.80 0.52
C ARG A 57 2.42 7.55 -0.35
N VAL A 58 1.26 6.91 -0.58
CA VAL A 58 1.15 5.76 -1.49
C VAL A 58 1.50 6.19 -2.93
N GLU A 59 1.03 7.35 -3.37
CA GLU A 59 1.27 7.91 -4.71
C GLU A 59 2.75 8.22 -4.94
N GLU A 60 3.44 8.84 -3.98
CA GLU A 60 4.88 9.07 -4.04
C GLU A 60 5.65 7.75 -4.14
N MET A 61 5.27 6.73 -3.38
CA MET A 61 5.89 5.42 -3.47
C MET A 61 5.64 4.76 -4.81
N ILE A 62 4.41 4.79 -5.33
CA ILE A 62 4.10 4.30 -6.68
C ILE A 62 5.03 4.96 -7.69
N SER A 63 5.16 6.29 -7.68
CA SER A 63 6.01 6.99 -8.65
C SER A 63 7.49 6.60 -8.51
N SER A 64 7.98 6.43 -7.28
CA SER A 64 9.36 5.97 -7.02
C SER A 64 9.59 4.52 -7.47
N PHE A 65 8.61 3.63 -7.31
CA PHE A 65 8.72 2.22 -7.64
C PHE A 65 8.29 1.91 -9.08
N GLU A 66 7.57 2.80 -9.78
CA GLU A 66 7.10 2.57 -11.15
C GLU A 66 8.26 2.38 -12.14
N VAL A 67 9.40 3.01 -11.87
CA VAL A 67 10.61 2.91 -12.70
C VAL A 67 11.43 1.66 -12.37
N ASP A 68 11.72 1.42 -11.08
CA ASP A 68 12.62 0.35 -10.66
C ASP A 68 11.91 -0.99 -10.42
N HIS A 69 10.63 -0.96 -10.05
CA HIS A 69 9.85 -2.11 -9.59
C HIS A 69 8.38 -2.05 -10.08
N PRO A 70 8.11 -2.28 -11.37
CA PRO A 70 6.78 -2.15 -11.96
C PRO A 70 5.73 -3.09 -11.32
N THR A 71 6.14 -4.27 -10.83
CA THR A 71 5.23 -5.19 -10.12
C THR A 71 4.75 -4.60 -8.80
N VAL A 72 5.67 -4.02 -8.02
CA VAL A 72 5.39 -3.41 -6.70
C VAL A 72 4.47 -2.19 -6.87
N SER A 73 4.78 -1.32 -7.84
CA SER A 73 3.94 -0.14 -8.13
C SER A 73 2.55 -0.50 -8.63
N GLY A 74 2.39 -1.59 -9.38
CA GLY A 74 1.08 -2.12 -9.77
C GLY A 74 0.22 -2.50 -8.58
N ILE A 75 0.79 -3.25 -7.62
CA ILE A 75 0.07 -3.66 -6.41
C ILE A 75 -0.30 -2.44 -5.55
N LEU A 76 0.62 -1.46 -5.41
CA LEU A 76 0.35 -0.21 -4.71
C LEU A 76 -0.78 0.61 -5.36
N LYS A 77 -0.82 0.70 -6.70
CA LYS A 77 -1.91 1.36 -7.44
C LYS A 77 -3.25 0.71 -7.14
N ASP A 78 -3.31 -0.62 -7.16
CA ASP A 78 -4.57 -1.30 -6.86
C ASP A 78 -5.01 -1.08 -5.40
N ILE A 79 -4.05 -1.07 -4.45
CA ILE A 79 -4.28 -0.73 -3.05
C ILE A 79 -4.89 0.68 -2.94
N MET A 80 -4.28 1.68 -3.59
CA MET A 80 -4.79 3.05 -3.63
C MET A 80 -6.22 3.13 -4.16
N VAL A 81 -6.52 2.48 -5.29
CA VAL A 81 -7.86 2.48 -5.90
C VAL A 81 -8.89 1.85 -4.96
N LYS A 82 -8.51 0.81 -4.24
CA LYS A 82 -9.40 0.14 -3.26
C LYS A 82 -9.61 0.99 -2.03
N LEU A 83 -8.57 1.61 -1.50
CA LEU A 83 -8.67 2.56 -0.40
C LEU A 83 -9.61 3.71 -0.78
N ALA A 84 -9.43 4.31 -1.95
CA ALA A 84 -10.33 5.33 -2.49
C ALA A 84 -11.76 4.82 -2.68
N SER A 85 -11.95 3.54 -3.01
CA SER A 85 -13.28 2.92 -3.13
C SER A 85 -13.95 2.61 -1.79
N ILE A 86 -13.20 2.53 -0.69
CA ILE A 86 -13.72 2.29 0.66
C ILE A 86 -14.16 3.60 1.34
N GLY A 87 -13.47 4.71 1.05
CA GLY A 87 -13.76 6.04 1.58
C GLY A 87 -14.90 6.80 0.89
N VAL A 88 -15.73 6.15 0.07
CA VAL A 88 -16.89 6.76 -0.62
C VAL A 88 -18.20 6.53 0.13
#